data_AF-A0A3Q8X8V7-F1
#
_entry.id   AF-A0A3Q8X8V7-F1
#
_cell.length_a   1.000
_cell.length_b   1.000
_cell.length_c   1.000
_cell.angle_alpha   90.00
_cell.angle_beta   90.00
_cell.angle_gamma   90.00
#
_symmetry.space_group_name_H-M   'P 1'
#
loop_
_entity.id
_entity.type
_entity.pdbx_description
1 polymer ?
#
loop_
_entity_poly.entity_id
_entity_poly.type
_entity_poly.pdbx_seq_one_letter_code
_entity_poly.pdbx_strand_id
1 'polypeptide(L)' 'MILTRKTAIVSDSTTAVKDAEELLLEIENLRELLHSTFEHLGMNSPILLVKSQQLDELLNSYNVLLKQRNDIIQT' A
#
# COMPACT_ATOMS: atom_id res chain seq x y z
N MET A 1 41.99 13.46 14.58
CA MET A 1 40.58 13.21 14.97
C MET A 1 39.87 12.67 13.73
N ILE A 2 39.74 11.34 13.63
CA ILE A 2 39.20 10.69 12.42
C ILE A 2 37.68 10.70 12.53
N LEU A 3 37.03 11.47 11.65
CA LEU A 3 35.58 11.53 11.54
C LEU A 3 35.08 10.18 10.99
N THR A 4 34.53 9.34 11.86
CA THR A 4 33.87 8.09 11.48
C THR A 4 32.59 8.43 10.72
N ARG A 5 32.61 8.25 9.39
CA ARG A 5 31.40 8.19 8.58
C ARG A 5 30.62 6.93 8.96
N LYS A 6 29.78 7.05 9.98
CA LYS A 6 28.82 6.02 10.40
C LYS A 6 27.69 5.97 9.37
N THR A 7 27.92 5.16 8.33
CA THR A 7 26.93 4.36 7.60
C THR A 7 25.47 4.79 7.75
N ALA A 8 25.01 5.67 6.86
CA ALA A 8 23.61 6.00 6.64
C ALA A 8 23.02 5.15 5.51
N ILE A 9 23.07 3.82 5.63
CA ILE A 9 22.59 2.88 4.59
C ILE A 9 21.46 1.96 5.12
N VAL A 10 20.92 2.22 6.31
CA VAL A 10 19.94 1.32 6.99
C VAL A 10 18.57 1.98 7.16
N SER A 11 18.29 3.11 6.50
CA SER A 11 17.00 3.82 6.68
C SER A 11 15.99 3.64 5.55
N ASP A 12 16.40 3.47 4.28
CA ASP A 12 15.45 3.44 3.16
C ASP A 12 14.60 2.15 3.09
N SER A 13 15.16 1.01 3.53
CA SER A 13 14.43 -0.27 3.49
C SER A 13 13.36 -0.38 4.58
N THR A 14 13.51 0.30 5.71
CA THR A 14 12.57 0.19 6.85
C THR A 14 11.35 1.08 6.69
N THR A 15 11.48 2.26 6.08
CA THR A 15 10.35 3.12 5.69
C THR A 15 9.49 2.42 4.63
N ALA A 16 10.09 1.92 3.56
CA ALA A 16 9.35 1.19 2.52
C ALA A 16 8.64 -0.08 3.01
N VAL A 17 9.08 -0.66 4.15
CA VAL A 17 8.39 -1.78 4.84
C VAL A 17 7.18 -1.32 5.60
N LYS A 18 7.30 -0.23 6.36
CA LYS A 18 6.16 0.37 7.05
C LYS A 18 5.11 0.88 6.07
N ASP A 19 5.54 1.55 4.99
CA ASP A 19 4.64 2.08 3.97
C ASP A 19 3.83 0.98 3.27
N ALA A 20 4.42 -0.19 3.05
CA ALA A 20 3.75 -1.33 2.45
C ALA A 20 2.76 -2.03 3.40
N GLU A 21 3.10 -2.14 4.68
CA GLU A 21 2.20 -2.69 5.72
C GLU A 21 1.00 -1.76 5.98
N GLU A 22 1.24 -0.46 6.01
CA GLU A 22 0.19 0.56 6.14
C GLU A 22 -0.77 0.53 4.93
N LEU A 23 -0.25 0.45 3.71
CA LEU A 23 -1.05 0.27 2.49
C LEU A 23 -1.90 -0.99 2.53
N LEU A 24 -1.35 -2.10 3.03
CA LEU A 24 -2.08 -3.37 3.13
C LEU A 24 -3.23 -3.28 4.13
N LEU A 25 -3.01 -2.61 5.27
CA LEU A 25 -4.07 -2.35 6.25
C LEU A 25 -5.17 -1.46 5.67
N GLU A 26 -4.80 -0.44 4.89
CA GLU A 26 -5.77 0.44 4.23
C GLU A 26 -6.59 -0.30 3.16
N ILE A 27 -5.97 -1.19 2.38
CA ILE A 27 -6.65 -2.07 1.43
C ILE A 27 -7.68 -2.97 2.13
N GLU A 28 -7.30 -3.60 3.25
CA GLU A 28 -8.20 -4.46 4.03
C GLU A 28 -9.40 -3.67 4.58
N ASN A 29 -9.15 -2.51 5.18
CA ASN A 29 -10.22 -1.62 5.68
C ASN A 29 -11.17 -1.19 4.55
N LEU A 30 -10.63 -0.84 3.39
CA LEU A 30 -11.44 -0.40 2.26
C LEU A 30 -12.24 -1.56 1.66
N ARG A 31 -11.71 -2.80 1.69
CA ARG A 31 -12.42 -4.01 1.27
C ARG A 31 -13.59 -4.32 2.21
N GLU A 32 -13.39 -4.23 3.52
CA GLU A 32 -14.47 -4.38 4.50
C GLU A 32 -15.55 -3.31 4.31
N LEU A 33 -15.15 -2.05 4.12
CA LEU A 33 -16.08 -0.95 3.86
C LEU A 33 -16.89 -1.17 2.58
N LEU A 34 -16.25 -1.66 1.51
CA LEU A 34 -16.94 -2.04 0.27
C LEU A 34 -17.97 -3.12 0.51
N HIS A 35 -17.63 -4.15 1.28
CA HIS A 35 -18.54 -5.22 1.62
C HIS A 35 -19.75 -4.69 2.39
N SER A 36 -19.54 -3.91 3.45
CA SER A 36 -20.63 -3.30 4.22
C SER A 36 -21.47 -2.32 3.39
N THR A 37 -20.85 -1.57 2.48
CA THR A 37 -21.53 -0.64 1.57
C THR A 37 -22.40 -1.40 0.57
N PHE A 38 -21.92 -2.53 0.05
CA PHE A 38 -22.68 -3.41 -0.83
C PHE A 38 -23.90 -4.00 -0.10
N GLU A 39 -23.72 -4.47 1.13
CA GLU A 39 -24.82 -5.01 1.93
C GLU A 39 -25.89 -3.95 2.24
N HIS A 40 -25.49 -2.70 2.49
CA HIS A 40 -26.42 -1.63 2.85
C HIS A 40 -27.09 -0.94 1.66
N LEU A 41 -26.36 -0.70 0.56
CA LEU A 41 -26.81 0.13 -0.56
C LEU A 41 -27.06 -0.68 -1.84
N GLY A 42 -26.63 -1.94 -1.89
CA GLY A 42 -26.72 -2.79 -3.06
C GLY A 42 -25.66 -2.49 -4.14
N MET A 43 -25.62 -3.37 -5.14
CA MET A 43 -24.59 -3.40 -6.19
C MET A 43 -24.52 -2.12 -7.05
N ASN A 44 -25.64 -1.42 -7.22
CA ASN A 44 -25.75 -0.28 -8.14
C ASN A 44 -25.50 1.08 -7.48
N SER A 45 -25.03 1.09 -6.22
CA SER A 45 -24.72 2.34 -5.54
C SER A 45 -23.53 3.03 -6.19
N PRO A 46 -23.64 4.31 -6.61
CA PRO A 46 -22.51 5.08 -7.11
C PRO A 46 -21.34 5.16 -6.10
N ILE A 47 -21.67 5.10 -4.80
CA ILE A 47 -20.68 5.09 -3.72
C ILE A 47 -19.83 3.81 -3.77
N LEU A 48 -20.45 2.67 -4.08
CA LEU A 48 -19.76 1.39 -4.23
C LEU A 48 -18.77 1.43 -5.39
N LEU A 49 -19.17 2.05 -6.51
CA LEU A 49 -18.29 2.23 -7.67
C LEU A 49 -17.06 3.08 -7.32
N VAL A 50 -17.27 4.22 -6.66
CA VAL A 50 -16.17 5.10 -6.24
C VAL A 50 -15.23 4.37 -5.28
N LYS A 51 -15.78 3.65 -4.29
CA LYS A 51 -14.99 2.86 -3.34
C LYS A 51 -14.22 1.72 -4.04
N SER A 52 -14.79 1.11 -5.06
CA SER A 52 -14.11 0.08 -5.86
C SER A 52 -12.91 0.65 -6.61
N GLN A 53 -13.07 1.83 -7.21
CA GLN A 53 -11.96 2.51 -7.90
C GLN A 53 -10.83 2.88 -6.91
N GLN A 54 -11.19 3.35 -5.73
CA GLN A 54 -10.21 3.62 -4.67
C GLN A 54 -9.44 2.35 -4.24
N LEU A 55 -10.11 1.20 -4.19
CA LEU A 55 -9.45 -0.08 -3.90
C LEU A 55 -8.42 -0.44 -4.98
N ASP A 56 -8.80 -0.29 -6.24
CA ASP A 56 -7.93 -0.60 -7.37
C ASP A 56 -6.69 0.30 -7.41
N GLU A 57 -6.82 1.58 -7.06
CA GLU A 57 -5.69 2.51 -6.96
C GLU A 57 -4.69 2.13 -5.86
N LEU A 58 -5.19 1.73 -4.69
CA LEU A 58 -4.36 1.26 -3.57
C LEU A 58 -3.65 -0.05 -3.91
N LEU A 59 -4.37 -1.01 -4.53
CA LEU A 59 -3.79 -2.28 -4.99
C LEU A 59 -2.69 -2.05 -6.03
N ASN A 60 -2.89 -1.12 -6.95
CA ASN A 60 -1.88 -0.76 -7.94
C ASN A 60 -0.65 -0.14 -7.28
N SER A 61 -0.85 0.76 -6.31
CA SER A 61 0.25 1.38 -5.55
C SER A 61 1.07 0.34 -4.78
N TYR A 62 0.38 -0.59 -4.11
CA TYR A 62 1.03 -1.72 -3.43
C TYR A 62 1.81 -2.61 -4.40
N ASN A 63 1.24 -2.93 -5.57
CA ASN A 63 1.91 -3.73 -6.59
C ASN A 63 3.16 -3.03 -7.16
N VAL A 64 3.13 -1.71 -7.33
CA VAL A 64 4.31 -0.92 -7.75
C VAL A 64 5.41 -1.01 -6.69
N LEU A 65 5.09 -0.87 -5.41
CA LEU A 65 6.06 -1.01 -4.32
C LEU A 65 6.67 -2.42 -4.27
N LEU A 66 5.87 -3.46 -4.48
CA LEU A 66 6.37 -4.84 -4.55
C LEU A 66 7.33 -5.03 -5.72
N LYS A 67 7.00 -4.50 -6.91
CA LYS A 67 7.88 -4.58 -8.09
C LYS A 67 9.21 -3.86 -7.84
N GLN A 68 9.17 -2.65 -7.30
CA GLN A 68 10.37 -1.89 -6.95
C GLN A 68 11.27 -2.67 -5.99
N ARG A 69 10.71 -3.33 -4.97
CA ARG A 69 11.51 -4.19 -4.09
C ARG A 69 12.10 -5.40 -4.79
N ASN A 70 11.35 -6.02 -5.69
CA ASN A 70 11.81 -7.22 -6.39
C ASN A 70 12.96 -6.88 -7.37
N ASP A 71 12.87 -5.73 -8.03
CA ASP A 71 13.92 -5.22 -8.92
C ASP A 71 15.21 -4.88 -8.14
N ILE A 72 15.10 -4.33 -6.92
CA ILE A 72 16.25 -4.07 -6.04
C ILE A 72 16.99 -5.35 -5.64
N ILE A 73 16.30 -6.50 -5.53
CA ILE A 73 16.91 -7.77 -5.09
C ILE A 73 17.64 -8.49 -6.23
N GLN A 74 17.36 -8.16 -7.50
CA GLN A 74 17.95 -8.83 -8.67
C GLN A 74 19.17 -8.11 -9.30
N THR A 75 19.65 -7.01 -8.70
CA THR A 75 20.84 -6.27 -9.18
C THR A 75 22.00 -6.40 -8.19
#